data_AF-A0A386C8Z8-F1
#
_entry.id   AF-A0A386C8Z8-F1
#
_cell.length_a   1.000
_cell.length_b   1.000
_cell.length_c   1.000
_cell.angle_alpha   90.00
_cell.angle_beta   90.00
_cell.angle_gamma   90.00
#
_symmetry.space_group_name_H-M   'P 1'
#
loop_
_entity.id
_entity.type
_entity.pdbx_description
1 polymer ?
#
loop_
_entity_poly.entity_id
_entity_poly.type
_entity_poly.pdbx_seq_one_letter_code
_entity_poly.pdbx_strand_id
1 'polypeptide(L)'
;MKRVAIILAVMGMCGGGWAQDKPAAQSPAGQASGQPAGQAAAPQGKRAPKINSQDEYKAYQAAVAITDPAESEKAANDFATKYPASEVRAVVYRTTMERYEQANQLEKAVEVAKKVLAIDPDDPEALVAVAQVD
;
A
#
# COMPACT_ATOMS: atom_id res chain seq x y z
N MET A 1 5.01 29.49 30.92
CA MET A 1 4.14 29.18 32.09
C MET A 1 3.77 27.71 31.97
N LYS A 2 4.39 26.80 32.75
CA LYS A 2 3.86 26.17 33.99
C LYS A 2 2.44 25.61 33.77
N ARG A 3 2.04 24.37 34.07
CA ARG A 3 2.58 23.11 34.64
C ARG A 3 1.35 22.16 34.73
N VAL A 4 1.51 20.84 34.46
CA VAL A 4 0.91 19.69 35.22
C VAL A 4 -0.63 19.51 35.11
N ALA A 5 -1.23 18.31 34.93
CA ALA A 5 -1.25 17.06 35.72
C ALA A 5 -1.73 15.90 34.80
N ILE A 6 -1.15 14.69 34.69
CA ILE A 6 -0.94 13.54 35.61
C ILE A 6 -1.99 13.35 36.71
N ILE A 7 -2.86 12.34 36.56
CA ILE A 7 -3.26 11.44 37.65
C ILE A 7 -3.30 9.98 37.12
N LEU A 8 -2.54 9.14 37.82
CA LEU A 8 -2.39 7.69 37.69
C LEU A 8 -3.50 6.95 38.44
N ALA A 9 -3.77 5.70 38.03
CA ALA A 9 -4.19 4.66 38.96
C ALA A 9 -3.70 3.28 38.48
N VAL A 10 -2.58 2.85 39.06
CA VAL A 10 -2.09 1.46 39.08
C VAL A 10 -1.95 1.07 40.55
N MET A 11 -2.70 0.05 40.97
CA MET A 11 -2.48 -0.83 42.15
C MET A 11 -3.69 -1.79 42.16
N GLY A 12 -3.63 -3.11 42.27
CA GLY A 12 -2.59 -4.07 42.64
C GLY A 12 -3.27 -5.16 43.50
N MET A 13 -3.01 -6.46 43.27
CA MET A 13 -3.10 -7.48 44.33
C MET A 13 -2.43 -8.81 43.92
N CYS A 14 -1.53 -9.27 44.78
CA CYS A 14 -0.84 -10.56 44.74
C CYS A 14 -1.54 -11.61 45.61
N GLY A 15 -1.31 -12.88 45.30
CA GLY A 15 -1.56 -14.07 46.13
C GLY A 15 -2.00 -15.22 45.22
N GLY A 16 -1.40 -16.40 45.15
CA GLY A 16 -0.43 -17.10 45.98
C GLY A 16 -0.86 -18.58 46.00
N GLY A 17 -0.02 -19.51 45.53
CA GLY A 17 -0.06 -20.91 45.97
C GLY A 17 -0.49 -22.02 44.98
N TRP A 18 0.49 -22.84 44.59
CA TRP A 18 0.53 -24.30 44.34
C TRP A 18 -0.75 -25.10 44.05
N ALA A 19 -0.78 -25.79 42.90
CA ALA A 19 -1.18 -27.21 42.82
C ALA A 19 -0.63 -27.84 41.52
N GLN A 20 0.24 -28.83 41.69
CA GLN A 20 0.71 -29.77 40.67
C GLN A 20 -0.19 -31.00 40.75
N ASP A 21 -0.89 -31.33 39.67
CA ASP A 21 -1.34 -32.70 39.41
C ASP A 21 -1.44 -32.94 37.91
N LYS A 22 -0.67 -33.92 37.43
CA LYS A 22 -0.80 -34.56 36.13
C LYS A 22 -1.55 -35.86 36.39
N PRO A 23 -2.51 -36.24 35.55
CA PRO A 23 -2.30 -37.50 34.86
C PRO A 23 -2.78 -37.54 33.41
N ALA A 24 -2.20 -38.52 32.72
CA ALA A 24 -2.71 -39.27 31.58
C ALA A 24 -2.72 -38.64 30.19
N ALA A 25 -1.90 -39.29 29.37
CA ALA A 25 -1.86 -39.25 27.93
C ALA A 25 -3.22 -39.49 27.26
N GLN A 26 -3.40 -38.87 26.09
CA GLN A 26 -4.03 -39.51 24.94
C GLN A 26 -3.68 -38.72 23.67
N SER A 27 -2.73 -39.25 22.91
CA SER A 27 -2.71 -39.01 21.46
C SER A 27 -3.88 -39.76 20.82
N PRO A 28 -4.48 -39.21 19.78
CA PRO A 28 -4.70 -40.04 18.59
C PRO A 28 -3.97 -39.43 17.41
N ALA A 29 -2.99 -40.18 16.92
CA ALA A 29 -2.62 -40.13 15.52
C ALA A 29 -3.87 -40.47 14.71
N GLY A 30 -4.31 -39.51 13.89
CA GLY A 30 -5.41 -39.66 12.94
C GLY A 30 -5.01 -38.96 11.66
N GLN A 31 -4.21 -39.67 10.87
CA GLN A 31 -3.77 -39.29 9.54
C GLN A 31 -5.01 -39.19 8.63
N ALA A 32 -5.43 -37.97 8.31
CA ALA A 32 -6.24 -37.71 7.15
C ALA A 32 -5.33 -37.04 6.11
N SER A 33 -4.80 -37.87 5.21
CA SER A 33 -4.17 -37.45 3.96
C SER A 33 -5.22 -36.77 3.08
N GLY A 34 -5.47 -35.48 3.37
CA GLY A 34 -6.12 -34.55 2.46
C GLY A 34 -5.04 -33.93 1.58
N GLN A 35 -5.06 -34.30 0.30
CA GLN A 35 -4.36 -33.64 -0.81
C GLN A 35 -4.29 -32.12 -0.56
N PRO A 36 -3.14 -31.44 -0.69
CA PRO A 36 -3.15 -29.99 -0.69
C PRO A 36 -3.91 -29.56 -1.95
N ALA A 37 -5.19 -29.24 -1.77
CA ALA A 37 -5.94 -28.44 -2.71
C ALA A 37 -5.06 -27.23 -2.99
N GLY A 38 -4.69 -27.03 -4.26
CA GLY A 38 -3.72 -26.03 -4.67
C GLY A 38 -4.03 -24.71 -4.02
N GLN A 39 -3.25 -24.39 -2.97
CA GLN A 39 -3.25 -23.07 -2.38
C GLN A 39 -2.77 -22.19 -3.52
N ALA A 40 -3.69 -21.43 -4.13
CA ALA A 40 -3.31 -20.36 -5.03
C ALA A 40 -2.23 -19.57 -4.30
N ALA A 41 -1.03 -19.51 -4.90
CA ALA A 41 0.08 -18.81 -4.29
C ALA A 41 -0.43 -17.41 -3.94
N ALA A 42 -0.36 -17.06 -2.65
CA ALA A 42 -0.69 -15.70 -2.22
C ALA A 42 0.14 -14.75 -3.10
N PRO A 43 -0.46 -13.72 -3.71
CA PRO A 43 0.25 -12.84 -4.62
C PRO A 43 1.48 -12.31 -3.88
N GLN A 44 2.67 -12.66 -4.39
CA GLN A 44 3.91 -12.14 -3.85
C GLN A 44 3.90 -10.64 -4.12
N GLY A 45 3.78 -9.84 -3.07
CA GLY A 45 3.75 -8.38 -3.18
C GLY A 45 4.97 -7.87 -3.93
N LYS A 46 4.75 -6.96 -4.89
CA LYS A 46 5.83 -6.36 -5.69
C LYS A 46 6.78 -5.57 -4.79
N ARG A 47 8.08 -5.62 -5.08
CA ARG A 47 9.08 -4.78 -4.41
C ARG A 47 8.71 -3.31 -4.60
N ALA A 48 8.82 -2.51 -3.54
CA ALA A 48 8.66 -1.06 -3.63
C ALA A 48 9.61 -0.45 -4.70
N PRO A 49 9.15 0.49 -5.54
CA PRO A 49 9.96 1.20 -6.51
C PRO A 49 11.19 1.89 -5.88
N LYS A 50 12.32 1.90 -6.59
CA LYS A 50 13.54 2.63 -6.22
C LYS A 50 13.61 3.98 -6.93
N ILE A 51 14.20 4.94 -6.22
CA ILE A 51 14.61 6.24 -6.78
C ILE A 51 16.12 6.19 -6.99
N ASN A 52 16.56 6.48 -8.21
CA ASN A 52 17.92 6.21 -8.67
C ASN A 52 18.88 7.39 -8.46
N SER A 53 18.37 8.59 -8.16
CA SER A 53 19.20 9.78 -7.93
C SER A 53 18.53 10.81 -7.02
N GLN A 54 19.33 11.74 -6.47
CA GLN A 54 18.79 12.89 -5.73
C GLN A 54 17.94 13.83 -6.60
N ASP A 55 18.29 14.01 -7.87
CA ASP A 55 17.54 14.90 -8.77
C ASP A 55 16.19 14.29 -9.17
N GLU A 56 16.14 12.98 -9.36
CA GLU A 56 14.89 12.23 -9.52
C GLU A 56 14.03 12.35 -8.26
N TYR A 57 14.62 12.19 -7.07
CA TYR A 57 13.88 12.36 -5.81
C TYR A 57 13.23 13.73 -5.69
N LYS A 58 13.98 14.81 -5.96
CA LYS A 58 13.46 16.18 -5.93
C LYS A 58 12.33 16.39 -6.93
N ALA A 59 12.48 15.87 -8.14
CA ALA A 59 11.46 15.97 -9.17
C ALA A 59 10.21 15.16 -8.83
N TYR A 60 10.36 13.98 -8.24
CA TYR A 60 9.26 13.17 -7.72
C TYR A 60 8.50 13.95 -6.65
N GLN A 61 9.19 14.47 -5.64
CA GLN A 61 8.60 15.27 -4.56
C GLN A 61 7.84 16.50 -5.10
N ALA A 62 8.42 17.19 -6.09
CA ALA A 62 7.77 18.34 -6.72
C ALA A 62 6.50 17.94 -7.50
N ALA A 63 6.53 16.81 -8.22
CA ALA A 63 5.39 16.34 -9.00
C ALA A 63 4.22 15.91 -8.10
N VAL A 64 4.48 15.13 -7.04
CA VAL A 64 3.41 14.60 -6.16
C VAL A 64 2.81 15.67 -5.23
N ALA A 65 3.52 16.80 -5.04
CA ALA A 65 3.02 17.94 -4.28
C ALA A 65 1.95 18.75 -5.03
N ILE A 66 1.80 18.54 -6.34
CA ILE A 66 0.80 19.25 -7.15
C ILE A 66 -0.59 18.69 -6.83
N THR A 67 -1.51 19.60 -6.52
CA THR A 67 -2.88 19.27 -6.12
C THR A 67 -3.88 19.48 -7.25
N ASP A 68 -3.63 20.43 -8.16
CA ASP A 68 -4.48 20.60 -9.34
C ASP A 68 -4.31 19.39 -10.28
N PRO A 69 -5.40 18.72 -10.71
CA PRO A 69 -5.30 17.51 -11.51
C PRO A 69 -4.61 17.70 -12.86
N ALA A 70 -4.90 18.80 -13.56
CA ALA A 70 -4.35 19.07 -14.89
C ALA A 70 -2.86 19.45 -14.81
N GLU A 71 -2.49 20.26 -13.83
CA GLU A 71 -1.07 20.56 -13.56
C GLU A 71 -0.31 19.31 -13.12
N SER A 72 -0.94 18.43 -12.31
CA SER A 72 -0.35 17.17 -11.89
C SER A 72 -0.08 16.26 -13.10
N GLU A 73 -1.03 16.16 -14.03
CA GLU A 73 -0.83 15.37 -15.26
C GLU A 73 0.32 15.91 -16.11
N LYS A 74 0.38 17.24 -16.27
CA LYS A 74 1.49 17.87 -16.98
C LYS A 74 2.83 17.52 -16.31
N ALA A 75 2.93 17.64 -14.99
CA ALA A 75 4.14 17.31 -14.26
C ALA A 75 4.50 15.82 -14.33
N ALA A 76 3.51 14.93 -14.34
CA ALA A 76 3.72 13.50 -14.52
C ALA A 76 4.30 13.19 -15.91
N ASN A 77 3.77 13.80 -16.97
CA ASN A 77 4.29 13.66 -18.33
C ASN A 77 5.71 14.23 -18.46
N ASP A 78 5.97 15.39 -17.87
CA ASP A 78 7.30 16.02 -17.84
C ASP A 78 8.30 15.14 -17.07
N PHE A 79 7.90 14.59 -15.92
CA PHE A 79 8.71 13.65 -15.13
C PHE A 79 9.04 12.38 -15.93
N ALA A 80 8.04 11.78 -16.59
CA ALA A 80 8.23 10.57 -17.39
C ALA A 80 9.15 10.80 -18.60
N THR A 81 9.11 12.00 -19.18
CA THR A 81 10.00 12.41 -20.28
C THR A 81 11.43 12.62 -19.77
N LYS A 82 11.60 13.25 -18.60
CA LYS A 82 12.92 13.53 -18.02
C LYS A 82 13.59 12.28 -17.44
N TYR A 83 12.81 11.36 -16.87
CA TYR A 83 13.29 10.14 -16.21
C TYR A 83 12.63 8.89 -16.81
N PRO A 84 12.90 8.55 -18.08
CA PRO A 84 12.23 7.44 -18.77
C PRO A 84 12.57 6.05 -18.20
N ALA A 85 13.66 5.92 -17.45
CA ALA A 85 14.06 4.68 -16.76
C ALA A 85 13.61 4.64 -15.28
N SER A 86 12.90 5.66 -14.80
CA SER A 86 12.48 5.74 -13.39
C SER A 86 11.45 4.68 -13.05
N GLU A 87 11.66 3.97 -11.94
CA GLU A 87 10.70 3.01 -11.38
C GLU A 87 9.50 3.72 -10.74
N VAL A 88 9.62 5.01 -10.36
CA VAL A 88 8.55 5.76 -9.70
C VAL A 88 7.58 6.45 -10.67
N ARG A 89 7.75 6.29 -11.99
CA ARG A 89 6.79 6.84 -12.97
C ARG A 89 5.36 6.37 -12.72
N ALA A 90 5.17 5.09 -12.41
CA ALA A 90 3.85 4.54 -12.06
C ALA A 90 3.26 5.24 -10.83
N VAL A 91 4.09 5.53 -9.81
CA VAL A 91 3.67 6.22 -8.59
C VAL A 91 3.22 7.65 -8.90
N VAL A 92 3.98 8.39 -9.72
CA VAL A 92 3.62 9.76 -10.10
C VAL A 92 2.30 9.79 -10.87
N TYR A 93 2.12 8.92 -11.86
CA TYR A 93 0.85 8.83 -12.58
C TYR A 93 -0.32 8.37 -11.69
N ARG A 94 -0.09 7.46 -10.73
CA ARG A 94 -1.12 7.06 -9.78
C ARG A 94 -1.56 8.20 -8.87
N THR A 95 -0.61 9.00 -8.38
CA THR A 95 -0.96 10.23 -7.65
C THR A 95 -1.79 11.18 -8.51
N THR A 96 -1.46 11.35 -9.81
CA THR A 96 -2.28 12.15 -10.72
C THR A 96 -3.68 11.56 -10.93
N MET A 97 -3.79 10.23 -11.05
CA MET A 97 -5.08 9.53 -11.14
C MET A 97 -5.95 9.84 -9.91
N GLU A 98 -5.38 9.71 -8.70
CA GLU A 98 -6.08 10.07 -7.45
C GLU A 98 -6.54 11.54 -7.44
N ARG A 99 -5.77 12.48 -8.03
CA ARG A 99 -6.22 13.90 -8.14
C ARG A 99 -7.45 14.02 -9.03
N TYR A 100 -7.48 13.31 -10.15
CA TYR A 100 -8.65 13.30 -11.03
C TYR A 100 -9.87 12.65 -10.37
N GLU A 101 -9.68 11.57 -9.60
CA GLU A 101 -10.74 10.95 -8.81
C GLU A 101 -11.29 11.92 -7.75
N GLN A 102 -10.42 12.60 -7.00
CA GLN A 102 -10.80 13.61 -6.01
C GLN A 102 -11.54 14.80 -6.62
N ALA A 103 -11.21 15.14 -7.88
CA ALA A 103 -11.88 16.19 -8.64
C ALA A 103 -13.18 15.71 -9.34
N ASN A 104 -13.60 14.46 -9.13
CA ASN A 104 -14.75 13.83 -9.78
C ASN A 104 -14.66 13.85 -11.33
N GLN A 105 -13.45 13.76 -11.86
CA GLN A 105 -13.14 13.71 -13.29
C GLN A 105 -12.76 12.27 -13.70
N LEU A 106 -13.72 11.35 -13.56
CA LEU A 106 -13.47 9.90 -13.67
C LEU A 106 -12.96 9.47 -15.05
N GLU A 107 -13.41 10.11 -16.13
CA GLU A 107 -12.92 9.84 -17.49
C GLU A 107 -11.41 10.10 -17.59
N LYS A 108 -10.95 11.22 -16.99
CA LYS A 108 -9.52 11.55 -16.91
C LYS A 108 -8.77 10.62 -15.96
N ALA A 109 -9.37 10.22 -14.84
CA ALA A 109 -8.79 9.21 -13.97
C ALA A 109 -8.52 7.92 -14.74
N VAL A 110 -9.47 7.44 -15.57
CA VAL A 110 -9.30 6.24 -16.41
C VAL A 110 -8.21 6.42 -17.47
N GLU A 111 -8.12 7.59 -18.12
CA GLU A 111 -7.03 7.88 -19.06
C GLU A 111 -5.65 7.76 -18.39
N VAL A 112 -5.51 8.32 -17.18
CA VAL A 112 -4.25 8.25 -16.42
C VAL A 112 -4.02 6.85 -15.85
N ALA A 113 -5.06 6.14 -15.41
CA ALA A 113 -4.97 4.75 -14.96
C ALA A 113 -4.39 3.84 -16.05
N LYS A 114 -4.79 4.04 -17.31
CA LYS A 114 -4.19 3.32 -18.46
C LYS A 114 -2.69 3.59 -18.59
N LYS A 115 -2.22 4.81 -18.27
CA LYS A 115 -0.77 5.12 -18.22
C LYS A 115 -0.08 4.40 -17.06
N VAL A 116 -0.73 4.28 -15.90
CA VAL A 116 -0.21 3.48 -14.77
C VAL A 116 -0.07 2.03 -15.20
N LEU A 117 -1.12 1.42 -15.77
CA LEU A 117 -1.13 0.01 -16.19
C LEU A 117 -0.13 -0.30 -17.32
N ALA A 118 0.22 0.69 -18.15
CA ALA A 118 1.28 0.55 -19.14
C ALA A 118 2.68 0.39 -18.51
N ILE A 119 2.85 0.80 -17.25
CA ILE A 119 4.13 0.72 -16.50
C ILE A 119 4.05 -0.41 -15.46
N ASP A 120 2.94 -0.50 -14.74
CA ASP A 120 2.64 -1.52 -13.73
C ASP A 120 1.28 -2.18 -14.02
N PRO A 121 1.27 -3.29 -14.79
CA PRO A 121 0.03 -3.95 -15.22
C PRO A 121 -0.83 -4.54 -14.10
N ASP A 122 -0.27 -4.70 -12.90
CA ASP A 122 -0.99 -5.26 -11.75
C ASP A 122 -1.23 -4.21 -10.66
N ASP A 123 -1.16 -2.91 -10.98
CA ASP A 123 -1.50 -1.86 -10.03
C ASP A 123 -3.01 -1.94 -9.68
N PRO A 124 -3.35 -2.26 -8.42
CA PRO A 124 -4.72 -2.56 -8.05
C PRO A 124 -5.63 -1.33 -8.12
N GLU A 125 -5.11 -0.14 -7.84
CA GLU A 125 -5.88 1.10 -7.88
C GLU A 125 -6.23 1.45 -9.33
N ALA A 126 -5.27 1.35 -10.23
CA ALA A 126 -5.50 1.60 -11.65
C ALA A 126 -6.42 0.55 -12.30
N LEU A 127 -6.32 -0.73 -11.89
CA LEU A 127 -7.26 -1.77 -12.33
C LEU A 127 -8.70 -1.46 -11.88
N VAL A 128 -8.88 -1.01 -10.65
CA VAL A 128 -10.20 -0.58 -10.15
C VAL A 128 -10.71 0.62 -10.92
N ALA A 129 -9.88 1.65 -11.12
CA ALA A 129 -10.29 2.87 -11.84
C ALA A 129 -10.78 2.54 -13.26
N VAL A 130 -10.07 1.69 -14.00
CA VAL A 130 -10.47 1.28 -15.36
C VAL A 130 -11.79 0.49 -15.35
N ALA A 131 -12.03 -0.35 -14.34
CA ALA A 131 -13.25 -1.16 -14.25
C ALA A 131 -14.50 -0.37 -13.84
N GLN A 132 -14.37 0.87 -13.35
CA GLN A 132 -15.52 1.68 -12.90
C GLN A 132 -16.34 2.28 -14.03
N VAL A 133 -15.83 2.29 -15.27
CA VAL A 133 -16.42 3.03 -16.41
C VAL A 133 -16.90 2.07 -17.53
N ASP A 134 -17.08 0.79 -17.22
CA ASP A 134 -17.67 -0.22 -18.10
C ASP A 134 -19.23 -0.20 -18.10
#